data_AF-A0A6C0KMT6-F1
#
_entry.id   AF-A0A6C0KMT6-F1
#
_cell.length_a   1.000
_cell.length_b   1.000
_cell.length_c   1.000
_cell.angle_alpha   90.00
_cell.angle_beta   90.00
_cell.angle_gamma   90.00
#
_symmetry.space_group_name_H-M   'P 1'
#
loop_
_entity.id
_entity.type
_entity.pdbx_description
1 polymer ?
#
loop_
_entity_poly.entity_id
_entity_poly.type
_entity_poly.pdbx_seq_one_letter_code
_entity_poly.pdbx_strand_id
1 'polypeptide(L)'
;MASGMLGGYIEAIRTFVSDTFLTFPLIMIGFIFLLGVLTSNSGLLFLFLGHLFVVPSLEFIANEPGPAFFNGSVFSIQKLVNWIFSVFLVLGVNANALGGGNYYFLFFLSIIPFVGQFVLNKSDRHVSPLYFFNPFAWFLTPNTGSEGRAASTCSMVPISGDEDRLFRTPSYWLAHLVFFFGFFFTNAYTLYNEPAPTLTDPNATPTQRAGLDARVAHRKWMAMGAIGMGIVVFATFLLFRYWKTPCEARFIYSMIPLIIIGLTGASWFEIIYNTCGVKPADILGIVQGYLSPNMVDKPIVCLGSEDKKPPPTASCATATAS
;
A
#
# COMPACT_ATOMS: atom_id res chain seq x y z
N MET A 1 18.33 -36.36 28.68
CA MET A 1 19.02 -35.15 28.18
C MET A 1 18.65 -34.79 26.75
N ALA A 2 18.60 -35.73 25.79
CA ALA A 2 18.23 -35.43 24.40
C ALA A 2 16.80 -34.85 24.21
N SER A 3 15.83 -35.28 25.04
CA SER A 3 14.45 -34.77 25.00
C SER A 3 14.33 -33.28 25.38
N GLY A 4 15.19 -32.77 26.27
CA GLY A 4 15.20 -31.36 26.65
C GLY A 4 15.80 -30.45 25.57
N MET A 5 16.77 -30.96 24.80
CA MET A 5 17.42 -30.21 23.73
C MET A 5 16.46 -29.99 22.54
N LEU A 6 15.70 -31.01 22.15
CA LEU A 6 14.71 -30.90 21.07
C LEU A 6 13.58 -29.91 21.43
N GLY A 7 13.10 -29.94 22.68
CA GLY A 7 12.08 -29.00 23.15
C GLY A 7 12.53 -27.54 23.09
N GLY A 8 13.79 -27.25 23.44
CA GLY A 8 14.37 -25.92 23.34
C GLY A 8 14.43 -25.39 21.90
N TYR A 9 14.80 -26.24 20.93
CA TYR A 9 14.83 -25.85 19.52
C TYR A 9 13.44 -25.53 18.95
N ILE A 10 12.42 -26.30 19.31
CA ILE A 10 11.05 -26.06 18.85
C ILE A 10 10.54 -24.72 19.35
N GLU A 11 10.78 -24.40 20.62
CA GLU A 11 10.34 -23.12 21.18
C GLU A 11 11.10 -21.93 20.56
N ALA A 12 12.41 -22.08 20.32
CA ALA A 12 13.20 -21.04 19.63
C ALA A 12 12.67 -20.75 18.22
N ILE A 13 12.35 -21.79 17.44
CA ILE A 13 11.76 -21.63 16.09
C ILE A 13 10.40 -20.94 16.20
N ARG A 14 9.57 -21.32 17.17
CA ARG A 14 8.25 -20.71 17.38
C ARG A 14 8.36 -19.24 17.70
N THR A 15 9.25 -18.85 18.62
CA THR A 15 9.50 -17.45 18.97
C THR A 15 10.02 -16.68 17.75
N PHE A 16 10.99 -17.22 17.03
CA PHE A 16 11.53 -16.59 15.82
C PHE A 16 10.46 -16.33 14.75
N VAL A 17 9.61 -17.32 14.46
CA VAL A 17 8.52 -17.18 13.48
C VAL A 17 7.48 -16.16 13.95
N SER A 18 7.14 -16.16 15.23
CA SER A 18 6.22 -15.19 15.83
C SER A 18 6.76 -13.76 15.72
N ASP A 19 8.02 -13.55 16.10
CA ASP A 19 8.67 -12.23 16.08
C ASP A 19 8.85 -11.72 14.63
N THR A 20 9.20 -12.62 13.71
CA THR A 20 9.27 -12.31 12.28
C THR A 20 7.90 -11.90 11.74
N PHE A 21 6.83 -12.60 12.13
CA PHE A 21 5.48 -12.25 11.71
C PHE A 21 5.04 -10.88 12.26
N LEU A 22 5.37 -10.58 13.52
CA LEU A 22 5.07 -9.27 14.13
C LEU A 22 5.83 -8.13 13.44
N THR A 23 7.05 -8.38 12.98
CA THR A 23 7.88 -7.40 12.25
C THR A 23 7.65 -7.40 10.74
N PHE A 24 6.81 -8.30 10.21
CA PHE A 24 6.57 -8.46 8.77
C PHE A 24 6.23 -7.15 8.03
N PRO A 25 5.37 -6.24 8.52
CA PRO A 25 5.09 -5.00 7.81
C PRO A 25 6.33 -4.13 7.66
N LEU A 26 7.20 -4.06 8.66
CA LEU A 26 8.44 -3.29 8.60
C LEU A 26 9.40 -3.92 7.57
N ILE A 27 9.51 -5.26 7.57
CA ILE A 27 10.31 -6.00 6.59
C ILE A 27 9.76 -5.76 5.18
N MET A 28 8.44 -5.82 5.00
CA MET A 28 7.77 -5.57 3.73
C MET A 28 8.04 -4.16 3.21
N ILE A 29 7.93 -3.12 4.05
CA ILE A 29 8.21 -1.73 3.68
C ILE A 29 9.67 -1.58 3.25
N GLY A 30 10.61 -2.11 4.04
CA GLY A 30 12.04 -2.07 3.72
C GLY A 30 12.37 -2.82 2.43
N PHE A 31 11.71 -3.95 2.19
CA PHE A 31 11.86 -4.74 0.97
C PHE A 31 11.31 -4.02 -0.27
N ILE A 32 10.13 -3.40 -0.16
CA ILE A 32 9.54 -2.58 -1.24
C ILE A 32 10.47 -1.41 -1.59
N PHE A 33 11.03 -0.72 -0.58
CA PHE A 33 12.00 0.34 -0.79
C PHE A 33 13.24 -0.17 -1.52
N LEU A 34 13.85 -1.26 -1.01
CA LEU A 34 15.05 -1.85 -1.59
C LEU A 34 14.82 -2.26 -3.05
N LEU A 35 13.72 -2.96 -3.34
CA LEU A 35 13.37 -3.33 -4.71
C LEU A 35 13.12 -2.11 -5.58
N GLY A 36 12.41 -1.10 -5.09
CA GLY A 36 12.14 0.13 -5.83
C GLY A 36 13.42 0.86 -6.22
N VAL A 37 14.40 0.96 -5.31
CA VAL A 37 15.70 1.57 -5.58
C VAL A 37 16.52 0.72 -6.55
N LEU A 38 16.66 -0.59 -6.29
CA LEU A 38 17.50 -1.47 -7.11
C LEU A 38 16.97 -1.67 -8.53
N THR A 39 15.65 -1.66 -8.72
CA THR A 39 15.02 -1.81 -10.04
C THR A 39 14.69 -0.46 -10.70
N SER A 40 14.93 0.66 -10.00
CA SER A 40 14.47 1.99 -10.42
C SER A 40 12.98 2.03 -10.77
N ASN A 41 12.17 1.21 -10.09
CA ASN A 41 10.74 1.12 -10.32
C ASN A 41 10.03 2.21 -9.50
N SER A 42 9.62 3.28 -10.18
CA SER A 42 8.93 4.42 -9.56
C SER A 42 7.66 4.01 -8.83
N GLY A 43 6.92 3.01 -9.32
CA GLY A 43 5.72 2.52 -8.67
C GLY A 43 5.98 1.91 -7.29
N LEU A 44 7.07 1.15 -7.13
CA LEU A 44 7.48 0.61 -5.82
C LEU A 44 7.92 1.72 -4.87
N LEU A 45 8.60 2.74 -5.37
CA LEU A 45 8.99 3.90 -4.57
C LEU A 45 7.76 4.67 -4.08
N PHE A 46 6.73 4.84 -4.91
CA PHE A 46 5.47 5.45 -4.49
C PHE A 46 4.68 4.56 -3.53
N LEU A 47 4.68 3.24 -3.71
CA LEU A 47 4.10 2.30 -2.75
C LEU A 47 4.78 2.43 -1.38
N PHE A 48 6.11 2.54 -1.35
CA PHE A 48 6.88 2.82 -0.14
C PHE A 48 6.47 4.16 0.52
N LEU A 49 6.31 5.24 -0.25
CA LEU A 49 5.81 6.52 0.28
C LEU A 49 4.38 6.38 0.85
N GLY A 50 3.52 5.60 0.21
CA GLY A 50 2.20 5.26 0.72
C GLY A 50 2.27 4.59 2.09
N HIS A 51 3.17 3.63 2.25
CA HIS A 51 3.40 3.00 3.56
C HIS A 51 3.98 3.95 4.61
N LEU A 52 4.88 4.87 4.24
CA LEU A 52 5.48 5.79 5.20
C LEU A 52 4.51 6.86 5.71
N PHE A 53 3.64 7.37 4.85
CA PHE A 53 2.82 8.55 5.16
C PHE A 53 1.33 8.22 5.23
N VAL A 54 0.80 7.53 4.22
CA VAL A 54 -0.65 7.30 4.11
C VAL A 54 -1.12 6.31 5.17
N VAL A 55 -0.42 5.19 5.34
CA VAL A 55 -0.85 4.15 6.27
C VAL A 55 -0.88 4.62 7.74
N PRO A 56 0.17 5.28 8.29
CA PRO A 56 0.12 5.79 9.66
C PRO A 56 -0.97 6.84 9.86
N SER A 57 -1.23 7.69 8.86
CA SER A 57 -2.34 8.65 8.92
C SER A 57 -3.70 7.95 8.99
N LEU A 58 -3.93 6.92 8.17
CA LEU A 58 -5.17 6.16 8.18
C LEU A 58 -5.34 5.35 9.47
N GLU A 59 -4.25 4.76 9.99
CA GLU A 59 -4.26 4.04 11.27
C GLU A 59 -4.65 4.98 12.41
N PHE A 60 -4.12 6.21 12.41
CA PHE A 60 -4.45 7.22 13.39
C PHE A 60 -5.95 7.56 13.36
N ILE A 61 -6.51 7.84 12.18
CA ILE A 61 -7.94 8.14 12.00
C ILE A 61 -8.81 6.97 12.47
N ALA A 62 -8.42 5.75 12.09
CA ALA A 62 -9.20 4.58 12.41
C ALA A 62 -9.20 4.25 13.91
N ASN A 63 -8.16 4.67 14.63
CA ASN A 63 -8.05 4.52 16.08
C ASN A 63 -8.52 5.77 16.85
N GLU A 64 -8.95 6.84 16.18
CA GLU A 64 -9.60 7.95 16.88
C GLU A 64 -10.88 7.40 17.52
N PRO A 65 -11.05 7.52 18.85
CA PRO A 65 -12.21 6.98 19.55
C PRO A 65 -13.43 7.64 18.92
N GLY A 66 -14.17 6.84 18.16
CA GLY A 66 -15.30 7.31 17.39
C GLY A 66 -16.35 7.98 18.28
N PRO A 67 -17.46 8.43 17.68
CA PRO A 67 -18.50 9.16 18.40
C PRO A 67 -19.21 8.38 19.51
N ALA A 68 -18.91 7.10 19.66
CA ALA A 68 -19.73 6.15 20.39
C ALA A 68 -18.87 5.10 21.14
N PHE A 69 -19.05 5.06 22.47
CA PHE A 69 -19.08 3.87 23.34
C PHE A 69 -17.81 3.18 23.84
N PHE A 70 -16.69 3.88 24.05
CA PHE A 70 -15.65 3.32 24.92
C PHE A 70 -15.24 4.38 25.95
N ASN A 71 -15.37 4.04 27.23
CA ASN A 71 -15.07 4.84 28.43
C ASN A 71 -16.13 5.85 28.93
N GLY A 72 -17.42 5.48 28.98
CA GLY A 72 -18.40 6.21 29.80
C GLY A 72 -18.67 7.67 29.40
N SER A 73 -18.09 8.13 28.28
CA SER A 73 -18.30 9.46 27.75
C SER A 73 -19.71 9.58 27.18
N VAL A 74 -20.40 10.68 27.49
CA VAL A 74 -21.74 11.00 26.97
C VAL A 74 -21.68 11.04 25.45
N PHE A 75 -22.58 10.29 24.80
CA PHE A 75 -22.74 10.31 23.34
C PHE A 75 -22.90 11.75 22.84
N SER A 76 -22.09 12.14 21.86
CA SER A 76 -22.13 13.47 21.26
C SER A 76 -22.50 13.37 19.79
N ILE A 77 -23.68 13.89 19.44
CA ILE A 77 -24.17 13.98 18.06
C ILE A 77 -23.16 14.73 17.19
N GLN A 78 -22.50 15.77 17.72
CA GLN A 78 -21.51 16.55 16.97
C GLN A 78 -20.30 15.68 16.58
N LYS A 79 -19.78 14.86 17.50
CA LYS A 79 -18.71 13.91 17.17
C LYS A 79 -19.15 12.92 16.10
N LEU A 80 -20.41 12.47 16.16
CA LEU A 80 -20.96 11.52 15.18
C LEU A 80 -21.02 12.14 13.79
N VAL A 81 -21.56 13.35 13.69
CA VAL A 81 -21.65 14.08 12.42
C VAL A 81 -20.26 14.33 11.83
N ASN A 82 -19.29 14.76 12.64
CA ASN A 82 -17.92 14.98 12.19
C ASN A 82 -17.25 13.69 11.70
N TRP A 83 -17.44 12.58 12.42
CA TRP A 83 -16.91 11.27 12.02
C TRP A 83 -17.54 10.79 10.71
N ILE A 84 -18.86 10.85 10.60
CA ILE A 84 -19.60 10.51 9.38
C ILE A 84 -19.09 11.36 8.20
N PHE A 85 -19.00 12.68 8.37
CA PHE A 85 -18.51 13.58 7.34
C PHE A 85 -17.07 13.24 6.90
N SER A 86 -16.19 12.93 7.85
CA SER A 86 -14.80 12.54 7.56
C SER A 86 -14.74 11.23 6.77
N VAL A 87 -15.53 10.22 7.15
CA VAL A 87 -15.64 8.96 6.42
C VAL A 87 -16.18 9.19 5.00
N PHE A 88 -17.26 9.95 4.85
CA PHE A 88 -17.81 10.27 3.53
C PHE A 88 -16.85 11.07 2.66
N LEU A 89 -16.09 11.99 3.24
CA LEU A 89 -15.08 12.76 2.53
C LEU A 89 -13.95 11.85 2.02
N VAL A 90 -13.42 10.97 2.89
CA VAL A 90 -12.39 10.00 2.50
C VAL A 90 -12.92 9.02 1.44
N LEU A 91 -14.13 8.49 1.61
CA LEU A 91 -14.75 7.61 0.62
C LEU A 91 -15.04 8.32 -0.70
N GLY A 92 -15.52 9.56 -0.66
CA GLY A 92 -15.79 10.37 -1.85
C GLY A 92 -14.51 10.66 -2.63
N VAL A 93 -13.42 11.00 -1.94
CA VAL A 93 -12.09 11.17 -2.52
C VAL A 93 -11.60 9.87 -3.15
N ASN A 94 -11.70 8.74 -2.45
CA ASN A 94 -11.28 7.44 -2.97
C ASN A 94 -12.10 6.99 -4.18
N ALA A 95 -13.44 7.09 -4.11
CA ALA A 95 -14.34 6.74 -5.20
C ALA A 95 -14.07 7.58 -6.45
N ASN A 96 -13.77 8.86 -6.27
CA ASN A 96 -13.44 9.74 -7.37
C ASN A 96 -12.07 9.43 -7.98
N ALA A 97 -11.06 9.15 -7.16
CA ALA A 97 -9.74 8.72 -7.61
C ALA A 97 -9.82 7.41 -8.43
N LEU A 98 -10.63 6.44 -7.98
CA LEU A 98 -10.90 5.20 -8.73
C LEU A 98 -11.68 5.43 -10.03
N GLY A 99 -12.47 6.51 -10.10
CA GLY A 99 -13.17 6.92 -11.32
C GLY A 99 -12.29 7.68 -12.33
N GLY A 100 -10.98 7.83 -12.08
CA GLY A 100 -10.06 8.56 -12.95
C GLY A 100 -10.22 10.08 -12.90
N GLY A 101 -10.85 10.63 -11.84
CA GLY A 101 -10.99 12.07 -11.68
C GLY A 101 -9.68 12.76 -11.28
N ASN A 102 -9.47 13.99 -11.78
CA ASN A 102 -8.27 14.79 -11.53
C ASN A 102 -8.27 15.50 -10.16
N TYR A 103 -8.69 14.82 -9.09
CA TYR A 103 -8.77 15.41 -7.74
C TYR A 103 -7.60 15.00 -6.84
N TYR A 104 -6.41 14.82 -7.43
CA TYR A 104 -5.17 14.53 -6.70
C TYR A 104 -4.94 15.53 -5.56
N PHE A 105 -5.23 16.81 -5.80
CA PHE A 105 -5.13 17.86 -4.79
C PHE A 105 -6.04 17.61 -3.58
N LEU A 106 -7.27 17.11 -3.77
CA LEU A 106 -8.17 16.77 -2.65
C LEU A 106 -7.68 15.54 -1.89
N PHE A 107 -7.07 14.57 -2.59
CA PHE A 107 -6.45 13.42 -1.96
C PHE A 107 -5.30 13.84 -1.04
N PHE A 108 -4.37 14.66 -1.54
CA PHE A 108 -3.24 15.17 -0.74
C PHE A 108 -3.68 16.16 0.35
N LEU A 109 -4.69 17.00 0.08
CA LEU A 109 -5.27 17.88 1.09
C LEU A 109 -5.93 17.10 2.22
N SER A 110 -6.49 15.92 1.95
CA SER A 110 -6.99 15.08 3.03
C SER A 110 -5.84 14.60 3.89
N ILE A 111 -4.67 14.25 3.33
CA ILE A 111 -3.50 13.75 4.07
C ILE A 111 -2.79 14.83 4.92
N ILE A 112 -2.76 16.10 4.47
CA ILE A 112 -1.98 17.18 5.12
C ILE A 112 -2.36 17.43 6.61
N PRO A 113 -3.65 17.60 6.98
CA PRO A 113 -4.06 17.73 8.38
C PRO A 113 -3.62 16.55 9.25
N PHE A 114 -3.51 15.35 8.66
CA PHE A 114 -3.16 14.12 9.38
C PHE A 114 -1.65 13.98 9.58
N VAL A 115 -0.83 14.40 8.61
CA VAL A 115 0.63 14.56 8.81
C VAL A 115 0.89 15.63 9.86
N GLY A 116 0.12 16.72 9.84
CA GLY A 116 0.14 17.76 10.86
C GLY A 116 -0.17 17.21 12.26
N GLN A 117 -1.22 16.38 12.39
CA GLN A 117 -1.51 15.66 13.62
C GLN A 117 -0.37 14.74 14.05
N PHE A 118 0.20 13.93 13.17
CA PHE A 118 1.32 13.04 13.52
C PHE A 118 2.54 13.81 14.05
N VAL A 119 2.88 14.95 13.44
CA VAL A 119 3.99 15.81 13.87
C VAL A 119 3.69 16.51 15.19
N LEU A 120 2.43 16.90 15.44
CA LEU A 120 2.02 17.71 16.59
C LEU A 120 1.49 16.87 17.78
N ASN A 121 1.12 15.61 17.58
CA ASN A 121 0.62 14.68 18.61
C ASN A 121 1.71 14.21 19.59
N LYS A 122 2.91 14.83 19.54
CA LYS A 122 3.88 14.76 20.63
C LYS A 122 3.50 15.63 21.83
N SER A 123 2.38 16.36 21.75
CA SER A 123 1.83 17.18 22.83
C SER A 123 0.63 16.46 23.46
N ASP A 124 0.71 16.13 24.76
CA ASP A 124 -0.26 15.39 25.60
C ASP A 124 -1.68 16.03 25.72
N ARG A 125 -2.25 16.58 24.65
CA ARG A 125 -3.60 17.15 24.64
C ARG A 125 -4.41 16.61 23.47
N HIS A 126 -5.60 16.10 23.77
CA HIS A 126 -6.64 15.83 22.80
C HIS A 126 -7.06 17.13 22.10
N VAL A 127 -6.46 17.42 20.95
CA VAL A 127 -6.87 18.53 20.09
C VAL A 127 -7.89 18.03 19.07
N SER A 128 -9.07 18.66 19.08
CA SER A 128 -10.13 18.43 18.09
C SER A 128 -9.58 18.56 16.67
N PRO A 129 -10.03 17.73 15.70
CA PRO A 129 -9.68 17.86 14.28
C PRO A 129 -9.90 19.28 13.72
N LEU A 130 -10.83 20.04 14.31
CA LEU A 130 -11.11 21.44 13.91
C LEU A 130 -10.04 22.45 14.39
N TYR A 131 -9.22 22.10 15.38
CA TYR A 131 -8.09 22.92 15.85
C TYR A 131 -6.98 23.04 14.79
N PHE A 132 -6.91 22.09 13.88
CA PHE A 132 -5.92 22.05 12.79
C PHE A 132 -6.20 23.02 11.65
N PHE A 133 -7.39 23.65 11.62
CA PHE A 133 -7.73 24.70 10.65
C PHE A 133 -7.51 26.12 11.19
N ASN A 134 -6.95 26.29 12.40
CA ASN A 134 -6.73 27.60 13.03
C ASN A 134 -5.22 27.93 13.23
N PRO A 135 -4.60 28.70 12.32
CA PRO A 135 -3.16 28.98 12.34
C PRO A 135 -2.67 29.84 13.52
N PHE A 136 -3.56 30.60 14.18
CA PHE A 136 -3.20 31.42 15.35
C PHE A 136 -2.97 30.60 16.62
N ALA A 137 -3.60 29.42 16.70
CA ALA A 137 -3.51 28.55 17.86
C ALA A 137 -2.17 27.79 17.93
N TRP A 138 -1.44 27.72 16.82
CA TRP A 138 -0.15 27.04 16.69
C TRP A 138 0.99 27.77 17.40
N PHE A 139 0.89 29.09 17.56
CA PHE A 139 1.94 29.92 18.18
C PHE A 139 1.91 29.95 19.71
N LEU A 140 0.87 29.39 20.34
CA LEU A 140 0.59 29.60 21.77
C LEU A 140 0.71 28.35 22.66
N THR A 141 1.08 27.19 22.12
CA THR A 141 1.15 25.93 22.90
C THR A 141 2.56 25.62 23.41
N PRO A 142 2.79 25.58 24.75
CA PRO A 142 4.07 25.20 25.34
C PRO A 142 4.22 23.67 25.46
N ASN A 143 5.48 23.21 25.42
CA ASN A 143 5.89 21.82 25.26
C ASN A 143 6.18 21.17 26.62
N THR A 144 5.48 20.09 27.00
CA THR A 144 5.80 19.27 28.19
C THR A 144 5.47 17.82 27.90
N GLY A 145 6.47 16.94 27.97
CA GLY A 145 6.34 15.51 27.67
C GLY A 145 6.07 14.63 28.88
N SER A 146 5.79 13.34 28.64
CA SER A 146 5.79 12.31 29.69
C SER A 146 5.93 10.88 29.14
N GLU A 147 6.41 9.99 30.02
CA GLU A 147 6.73 8.57 29.82
C GLU A 147 5.60 7.64 30.29
N GLY A 148 5.50 6.44 29.69
CA GLY A 148 4.74 5.30 30.24
C GLY A 148 4.60 4.17 29.21
N ARG A 149 5.11 2.96 29.50
CA ARG A 149 5.27 1.85 28.52
C ARG A 149 4.04 0.93 28.44
N ALA A 150 3.20 1.10 27.42
CA ALA A 150 2.29 0.07 26.92
C ALA A 150 3.01 -0.91 25.95
N ALA A 151 2.49 -2.13 25.82
CA ALA A 151 3.07 -3.21 25.01
C ALA A 151 3.35 -2.77 23.56
N SER A 152 4.62 -2.54 23.26
CA SER A 152 5.14 -1.97 22.00
C SER A 152 4.91 -2.85 20.76
N THR A 153 4.26 -3.99 20.91
CA THR A 153 3.99 -4.96 19.83
C THR A 153 2.66 -4.75 19.13
N CYS A 154 1.69 -4.07 19.76
CA CYS A 154 0.38 -3.79 19.14
C CYS A 154 0.25 -2.37 18.57
N SER A 155 1.15 -1.45 18.94
CA SER A 155 1.17 -0.07 18.43
C SER A 155 2.58 0.41 18.14
N MET A 156 2.75 1.14 17.03
CA MET A 156 4.02 1.79 16.69
C MET A 156 4.29 3.02 17.56
N VAL A 157 3.24 3.64 18.13
CA VAL A 157 3.37 4.81 19.00
C VAL A 157 3.19 4.37 20.45
N PRO A 158 4.21 4.52 21.32
CA PRO A 158 4.05 4.22 22.74
C PRO A 158 2.99 5.15 23.34
N ILE A 159 1.97 4.60 23.98
CA ILE A 159 0.96 5.38 24.70
C ILE A 159 1.34 5.43 26.18
N SER A 160 1.49 6.65 26.70
CA SER A 160 1.64 6.98 28.11
C SER A 160 0.28 6.83 28.83
N GLY A 161 -0.06 5.61 29.25
CA GLY A 161 -1.25 5.36 30.08
C GLY A 161 -1.44 3.89 30.44
N ASP A 162 -1.85 3.61 31.67
CA ASP A 162 -2.16 2.26 32.15
C ASP A 162 -3.60 1.81 31.78
N GLU A 163 -4.51 2.74 31.46
CA GLU A 163 -5.94 2.42 31.22
C GLU A 163 -6.36 2.32 29.75
N ASP A 164 -5.63 2.88 28.79
CA ASP A 164 -5.96 2.78 27.34
C ASP A 164 -5.44 1.48 26.69
N ARG A 165 -5.07 0.50 27.51
CA ARG A 165 -4.51 -0.77 27.07
C ARG A 165 -5.63 -1.77 26.83
N LEU A 166 -5.97 -2.02 25.56
CA LEU A 166 -5.86 -3.40 25.04
C LEU A 166 -6.13 -3.49 23.54
N PHE A 167 -6.91 -2.59 22.95
CA PHE A 167 -7.38 -2.76 21.58
C PHE A 167 -7.21 -1.49 20.74
N ARG A 168 -6.37 -1.56 19.73
CA ARG A 168 -6.36 -0.64 18.59
C ARG A 168 -6.92 -1.37 17.39
N THR A 169 -8.00 -0.85 16.82
CA THR A 169 -8.64 -1.46 15.66
C THR A 169 -8.82 -0.46 14.53
N PRO A 170 -8.17 -0.70 13.38
CA PRO A 170 -7.23 -1.77 13.08
C PRO A 170 -5.85 -1.48 13.67
N SER A 171 -5.09 -2.53 14.01
CA SER A 171 -3.68 -2.36 14.36
C SER A 171 -2.86 -1.86 13.17
N TYR A 172 -1.75 -1.19 13.45
CA TYR A 172 -0.72 -0.83 12.46
C TYR A 172 -0.40 -1.96 11.49
N TRP A 173 -0.24 -3.19 12.02
CA TRP A 173 0.08 -4.36 11.22
C TRP A 173 -0.99 -4.65 10.16
N LEU A 174 -2.26 -4.62 10.55
CA LEU A 174 -3.38 -4.81 9.63
C LEU A 174 -3.51 -3.66 8.63
N ALA A 175 -3.31 -2.42 9.07
CA ALA A 175 -3.40 -1.26 8.20
C ALA A 175 -2.41 -1.34 7.03
N HIS A 176 -1.16 -1.70 7.32
CA HIS A 176 -0.14 -1.92 6.29
C HIS A 176 -0.49 -3.06 5.34
N LEU A 177 -0.94 -4.18 5.89
CA LEU A 177 -1.31 -5.34 5.10
C LEU A 177 -2.45 -5.03 4.14
N VAL A 178 -3.54 -4.43 4.64
CA VAL A 178 -4.73 -4.14 3.83
C VAL A 178 -4.45 -3.07 2.78
N PHE A 179 -3.65 -2.05 3.13
CA PHE A 179 -3.21 -1.05 2.15
C PHE A 179 -2.40 -1.68 1.02
N PHE A 180 -1.42 -2.54 1.35
CA PHE A 180 -0.61 -3.25 0.37
C PHE A 180 -1.47 -4.11 -0.56
N PHE A 181 -2.39 -4.90 -0.02
CA PHE A 181 -3.24 -5.75 -0.84
C PHE A 181 -4.25 -4.95 -1.68
N GLY A 182 -4.76 -3.83 -1.16
CA GLY A 182 -5.57 -2.89 -1.94
C GLY A 182 -4.80 -2.36 -3.17
N PHE A 183 -3.55 -1.96 -2.97
CA PHE A 183 -2.66 -1.53 -4.06
C PHE A 183 -2.37 -2.68 -5.04
N PHE A 184 -2.01 -3.85 -4.51
CA PHE A 184 -1.66 -5.05 -5.29
C PHE A 184 -2.81 -5.52 -6.17
N PHE A 185 -4.03 -5.63 -5.63
CA PHE A 185 -5.19 -6.12 -6.38
C PHE A 185 -5.59 -5.16 -7.50
N THR A 186 -5.54 -3.84 -7.25
CA THR A 186 -5.83 -2.87 -8.30
C THR A 186 -4.77 -2.89 -9.39
N ASN A 187 -3.49 -3.03 -9.03
CA ASN A 187 -2.43 -3.22 -10.02
C ASN A 187 -2.69 -4.45 -10.92
N ALA A 188 -2.98 -5.61 -10.32
CA ALA A 188 -3.25 -6.83 -11.06
C ALA A 188 -4.55 -6.76 -11.88
N TYR A 189 -5.58 -6.09 -11.36
CA TYR A 189 -6.84 -5.87 -12.05
C TYR A 189 -6.67 -4.96 -13.28
N THR A 190 -5.94 -3.86 -13.13
CA THR A 190 -5.64 -2.94 -14.24
C THR A 190 -4.79 -3.64 -15.31
N LEU A 191 -3.84 -4.49 -14.92
CA LEU A 191 -3.07 -5.32 -15.85
C LEU A 191 -3.93 -6.36 -16.60
N TYR A 192 -4.91 -6.96 -15.93
CA TYR A 192 -5.84 -7.89 -16.54
C TYR A 192 -6.72 -7.20 -17.62
N ASN A 193 -7.20 -5.99 -17.32
CA ASN A 193 -8.09 -5.21 -18.18
C ASN A 193 -7.39 -4.34 -19.22
N GLU A 194 -6.06 -4.24 -19.18
CA GLU A 194 -5.31 -3.47 -20.17
C GLU A 194 -5.67 -3.95 -21.59
N PRO A 195 -5.97 -3.03 -22.53
CA PRO A 195 -6.36 -3.42 -23.88
C PRO A 195 -5.23 -4.19 -24.58
N ALA A 196 -5.61 -5.09 -25.49
CA ALA A 196 -4.63 -5.73 -26.36
C ALA A 196 -3.97 -4.64 -27.24
N PRO A 197 -2.64 -4.64 -27.40
CA PRO A 197 -1.99 -3.66 -28.25
C PRO A 197 -2.41 -3.86 -29.70
N THR A 198 -2.64 -2.78 -30.44
CA THR A 198 -2.94 -2.87 -31.87
C THR A 198 -1.63 -3.02 -32.66
N LEU A 199 -1.64 -3.92 -33.65
CA LEU A 199 -0.52 -4.04 -34.59
C LEU A 199 -0.53 -2.80 -35.49
N THR A 200 0.62 -2.13 -35.62
CA THR A 200 0.75 -0.93 -36.45
C THR A 200 0.60 -1.26 -37.95
N ASP A 201 0.94 -2.48 -38.35
CA ASP A 201 0.78 -2.95 -39.73
C ASP A 201 -0.61 -3.59 -39.94
N PRO A 202 -1.49 -3.00 -40.76
CA PRO A 202 -2.77 -3.61 -41.11
C PRO A 202 -2.60 -4.96 -41.84
N ASN A 203 -1.46 -5.19 -42.50
CA ASN A 203 -1.12 -6.42 -43.21
C ASN A 203 -0.37 -7.44 -42.34
N ALA A 204 -0.38 -7.26 -41.01
CA ALA A 204 0.28 -8.18 -40.10
C ALA A 204 -0.13 -9.64 -40.37
N THR A 205 0.88 -10.50 -40.49
CA THR A 205 0.74 -11.92 -40.80
C THR A 205 -0.15 -12.64 -39.76
N PRO A 206 -0.86 -13.72 -40.14
CA PRO A 206 -1.64 -14.50 -39.18
C PRO A 206 -0.81 -15.01 -37.98
N THR A 207 0.47 -15.29 -38.21
CA THR A 207 1.43 -15.70 -37.17
C THR A 207 1.73 -14.59 -36.16
N GLN A 208 1.86 -13.35 -36.61
CA GLN A 208 2.03 -12.18 -35.73
C GLN A 208 0.81 -11.97 -34.84
N ARG A 209 -0.39 -12.08 -35.41
CA ARG A 209 -1.66 -11.97 -34.66
C ARG A 209 -1.78 -13.07 -33.63
N ALA A 210 -1.53 -14.33 -34.00
CA ALA A 210 -1.56 -15.46 -33.08
C ALA A 210 -0.52 -15.33 -31.95
N GLY A 211 0.68 -14.85 -32.26
CA GLY A 211 1.72 -14.60 -31.26
C GLY A 211 1.33 -13.49 -30.28
N LEU A 212 0.67 -12.43 -30.77
CA LEU A 212 0.14 -11.37 -29.93
C LEU A 212 -0.97 -11.87 -29.01
N ASP A 213 -1.93 -12.62 -29.56
CA ASP A 213 -3.05 -13.18 -28.79
C ASP A 213 -2.56 -14.12 -27.69
N ALA A 214 -1.56 -14.95 -27.97
CA ALA A 214 -0.92 -15.82 -26.98
C ALA A 214 -0.29 -15.02 -25.83
N ARG A 215 0.37 -13.89 -26.12
CA ARG A 215 0.97 -13.02 -25.08
C ARG A 215 -0.09 -12.34 -24.23
N VAL A 216 -1.16 -11.83 -24.84
CA VAL A 216 -2.29 -11.23 -24.12
C VAL A 216 -2.96 -12.26 -23.21
N ALA A 217 -3.17 -13.49 -23.70
CA ALA A 217 -3.71 -14.59 -22.92
C ALA A 217 -2.80 -14.94 -21.73
N HIS A 218 -1.48 -15.04 -21.96
CA HIS A 218 -0.51 -15.30 -20.90
C HIS A 218 -0.51 -14.19 -19.82
N ARG A 219 -0.53 -12.92 -20.22
CA ARG A 219 -0.61 -11.78 -19.28
C ARG A 219 -1.87 -11.88 -18.41
N LYS A 220 -3.03 -12.12 -19.02
CA LYS A 220 -4.30 -12.25 -18.29
C LYS A 220 -4.29 -13.43 -17.31
N TRP A 221 -3.70 -14.55 -17.71
CA TRP A 221 -3.52 -15.71 -16.84
C TRP A 221 -2.63 -15.39 -15.64
N MET A 222 -1.48 -14.73 -15.86
CA MET A 222 -0.58 -14.31 -14.78
C MET A 222 -1.24 -13.32 -13.82
N ALA A 223 -1.95 -12.32 -14.34
CA ALA A 223 -2.68 -11.35 -13.53
C ALA A 223 -3.78 -12.01 -12.69
N MET A 224 -4.55 -12.93 -13.28
CA MET A 224 -5.58 -13.69 -12.56
C MET A 224 -4.96 -14.61 -11.49
N GLY A 225 -3.87 -15.29 -11.82
CA GLY A 225 -3.11 -16.12 -10.88
C GLY A 225 -2.58 -15.31 -9.69
N ALA A 226 -2.07 -14.10 -9.96
CA ALA A 226 -1.61 -13.17 -8.93
C ALA A 226 -2.76 -12.72 -8.01
N ILE A 227 -3.93 -12.37 -8.56
CA ILE A 227 -5.12 -12.04 -7.76
C ILE A 227 -5.54 -13.25 -6.89
N GLY A 228 -5.66 -14.44 -7.48
CA GLY A 228 -6.08 -15.65 -6.76
C GLY A 228 -5.13 -16.01 -5.63
N MET A 229 -3.82 -16.03 -5.89
CA MET A 229 -2.80 -16.27 -4.88
C MET A 229 -2.79 -15.18 -3.81
N GLY A 230 -2.91 -13.92 -4.22
CA GLY A 230 -2.97 -12.77 -3.32
C GLY A 230 -4.14 -12.87 -2.33
N ILE A 231 -5.33 -13.31 -2.78
CA ILE A 231 -6.49 -13.52 -1.90
C ILE A 231 -6.20 -14.60 -0.85
N VAL A 232 -5.59 -15.72 -1.26
CA VAL A 232 -5.24 -16.82 -0.33
C VAL A 232 -4.22 -16.36 0.72
N VAL A 233 -3.16 -15.66 0.29
CA VAL A 233 -2.13 -15.13 1.20
C VAL A 233 -2.73 -14.09 2.15
N PHE A 234 -3.52 -13.16 1.62
CA PHE A 234 -4.18 -12.13 2.42
C PHE A 234 -5.12 -12.71 3.46
N ALA A 235 -5.98 -13.67 3.08
CA ALA A 235 -6.87 -14.36 4.00
C ALA A 235 -6.10 -15.13 5.08
N THR A 236 -5.00 -15.80 4.71
CA THR A 236 -4.13 -16.51 5.66
C THR A 236 -3.52 -15.56 6.68
N PHE A 237 -3.02 -14.42 6.23
CA PHE A 237 -2.45 -13.38 7.09
C PHE A 237 -3.49 -12.74 8.01
N LEU A 238 -4.68 -12.45 7.51
CA LEU A 238 -5.79 -11.99 8.34
C LEU A 238 -6.18 -13.02 9.41
N LEU A 239 -6.41 -14.27 9.02
CA LEU A 239 -6.79 -15.34 9.95
C LEU A 239 -5.72 -15.54 11.01
N PHE A 240 -4.45 -15.61 10.62
CA PHE A 240 -3.34 -15.77 11.56
C PHE A 240 -3.29 -14.60 12.55
N ARG A 241 -3.42 -13.35 12.08
CA ARG A 241 -3.40 -12.16 12.94
C ARG A 241 -4.53 -12.19 13.97
N TYR A 242 -5.77 -12.43 13.53
CA TYR A 242 -6.94 -12.47 14.43
C TYR A 242 -6.96 -13.68 15.36
N TRP A 243 -6.36 -14.81 14.98
CA TRP A 243 -6.37 -16.02 15.80
C TRP A 243 -5.19 -16.13 16.77
N LYS A 244 -4.04 -15.57 16.42
CA LYS A 244 -2.80 -15.73 17.22
C LYS A 244 -2.44 -14.51 18.04
N THR A 245 -2.95 -13.33 17.71
CA THR A 245 -2.59 -12.10 18.42
C THR A 245 -3.80 -11.52 19.16
N PRO A 246 -3.66 -11.16 20.43
CA PRO A 246 -4.72 -10.48 21.19
C PRO A 246 -4.81 -8.97 20.87
N CYS A 247 -4.05 -8.48 19.87
CA CYS A 247 -3.95 -7.07 19.55
C CYS A 247 -5.21 -6.50 18.86
N GLU A 248 -6.03 -7.35 18.25
CA GLU A 248 -7.20 -6.92 17.48
C GLU A 248 -8.47 -7.05 18.33
N ALA A 249 -9.37 -6.05 18.25
CA ALA A 249 -10.73 -6.23 18.74
C ALA A 249 -11.54 -7.14 17.80
N ARG A 250 -12.83 -7.29 18.08
CA ARG A 250 -13.73 -8.09 17.24
C ARG A 250 -13.70 -7.58 15.79
N PHE A 251 -13.51 -8.51 14.85
CA PHE A 251 -13.36 -8.23 13.42
C PHE A 251 -14.41 -7.26 12.85
N ILE A 252 -15.66 -7.34 13.33
CA ILE A 252 -16.76 -6.49 12.86
C ILE A 252 -16.51 -4.99 13.08
N TYR A 253 -15.78 -4.62 14.14
CA TYR A 253 -15.43 -3.21 14.42
C TYR A 253 -14.31 -2.72 13.51
N SER A 254 -13.38 -3.60 13.13
CA SER A 254 -12.28 -3.27 12.22
C SER A 254 -12.70 -3.24 10.76
N MET A 255 -13.85 -3.83 10.39
CA MET A 255 -14.22 -4.04 8.99
C MET A 255 -14.31 -2.73 8.19
N ILE A 256 -14.99 -1.70 8.72
CA ILE A 256 -15.14 -0.41 8.03
C ILE A 256 -13.79 0.27 7.82
N PRO A 257 -12.95 0.47 8.86
CA PRO A 257 -11.61 1.00 8.67
C PRO A 257 -10.74 0.22 7.69
N LEU A 258 -10.77 -1.12 7.75
CA LEU A 258 -10.00 -1.96 6.84
C LEU A 258 -10.46 -1.76 5.39
N ILE A 259 -11.77 -1.68 5.13
CA ILE A 259 -12.28 -1.38 3.79
C ILE A 259 -11.78 -0.01 3.31
N ILE A 260 -11.85 1.02 4.15
CA ILE A 260 -11.36 2.37 3.80
C ILE A 260 -9.86 2.33 3.48
N ILE A 261 -9.07 1.64 4.30
CA ILE A 261 -7.62 1.50 4.08
C ILE A 261 -7.31 0.76 2.78
N GLY A 262 -8.04 -0.32 2.50
CA GLY A 262 -7.87 -1.10 1.26
C GLY A 262 -8.24 -0.29 0.02
N LEU A 263 -9.37 0.43 0.07
CA LEU A 263 -9.76 1.36 -0.99
C LEU A 263 -8.74 2.48 -1.16
N THR A 264 -8.14 2.97 -0.08
CA THR A 264 -7.10 3.99 -0.16
C THR A 264 -5.82 3.44 -0.80
N GLY A 265 -5.44 2.19 -0.55
CA GLY A 265 -4.36 1.51 -1.27
C GLY A 265 -4.65 1.38 -2.76
N ALA A 266 -5.90 1.05 -3.12
CA ALA A 266 -6.36 0.97 -4.50
C ALA A 266 -6.33 2.34 -5.20
N SER A 267 -6.86 3.38 -4.57
CA SER A 267 -6.84 4.75 -5.07
C SER A 267 -5.41 5.29 -5.20
N TRP A 268 -4.51 4.94 -4.27
CA TRP A 268 -3.10 5.32 -4.35
C TRP A 268 -2.44 4.78 -5.62
N PHE A 269 -2.71 3.52 -5.98
CA PHE A 269 -2.26 2.94 -7.25
C PHE A 269 -2.81 3.72 -8.45
N GLU A 270 -4.13 3.97 -8.51
CA GLU A 270 -4.75 4.69 -9.62
C GLU A 270 -4.21 6.12 -9.79
N ILE A 271 -3.89 6.80 -8.69
CA ILE A 271 -3.28 8.13 -8.73
C ILE A 271 -1.92 8.08 -9.42
N ILE A 272 -1.07 7.11 -9.05
CA ILE A 272 0.26 6.95 -9.65
C ILE A 272 0.13 6.58 -11.12
N TYR A 273 -0.77 5.64 -11.42
CA TYR A 273 -1.02 5.16 -12.77
C TYR A 273 -1.44 6.29 -13.72
N ASN A 274 -2.45 7.07 -13.32
CA ASN A 274 -3.01 8.13 -14.16
C ASN A 274 -2.14 9.40 -14.20
N THR A 275 -1.45 9.75 -13.11
CA THR A 275 -0.67 10.99 -13.03
C THR A 275 0.72 10.86 -13.62
N CYS A 276 1.43 9.77 -13.31
CA CYS A 276 2.83 9.64 -13.69
C CYS A 276 2.99 9.11 -15.13
N GLY A 277 1.89 8.73 -15.80
CA GLY A 277 1.94 8.09 -17.12
C GLY A 277 2.79 6.82 -17.13
N VAL A 278 3.06 6.26 -15.95
CA VAL A 278 3.73 4.99 -15.80
C VAL A 278 2.72 4.02 -16.36
N LYS A 279 2.99 3.53 -17.59
CA LYS A 279 2.24 2.43 -18.17
C LYS A 279 2.05 1.37 -17.09
N PRO A 280 1.00 0.56 -17.14
CA PRO A 280 0.81 -0.51 -16.18
C PRO A 280 1.82 -1.65 -16.40
N ALA A 281 3.02 -1.31 -16.89
CA ALA A 281 4.31 -1.93 -16.61
C ALA A 281 4.44 -2.12 -15.10
N ASP A 282 3.73 -3.14 -14.66
CA ASP A 282 4.15 -4.09 -13.69
C ASP A 282 4.97 -3.53 -12.53
N ILE A 283 4.33 -2.62 -11.79
CA ILE A 283 4.89 -2.00 -10.60
C ILE A 283 5.46 -3.08 -9.66
N LEU A 284 4.90 -4.28 -9.65
CA LEU A 284 5.28 -5.36 -8.74
C LEU A 284 6.04 -6.53 -9.38
N GLY A 285 6.35 -6.51 -10.67
CA GLY A 285 7.05 -7.63 -11.33
C GLY A 285 6.17 -8.87 -11.66
N ILE A 286 4.85 -8.78 -11.61
CA ILE A 286 3.83 -9.77 -12.02
C ILE A 286 4.01 -10.25 -13.48
N VAL A 287 4.26 -9.35 -14.43
CA VAL A 287 4.49 -9.64 -15.85
C VAL A 287 5.74 -8.92 -16.34
N GLN A 288 6.88 -9.58 -16.15
CA GLN A 288 8.13 -9.17 -16.78
C GLN A 288 8.02 -9.33 -18.31
N GLY A 289 8.58 -8.37 -19.07
CA GLY A 289 8.78 -8.53 -20.51
C GLY A 289 7.69 -7.98 -21.41
N TYR A 290 7.07 -6.85 -21.05
CA TYR A 290 6.17 -6.12 -21.95
C TYR A 290 6.96 -5.50 -23.11
N LEU A 291 7.25 -6.29 -24.13
CA LEU A 291 7.84 -5.83 -25.39
C LEU A 291 6.78 -5.02 -26.15
N SER A 292 7.19 -3.93 -26.78
CA SER A 292 6.27 -3.20 -27.66
C SER A 292 5.76 -4.16 -28.75
N PRO A 293 4.51 -4.01 -29.22
CA PRO A 293 3.94 -4.86 -30.28
C PRO A 293 4.83 -4.91 -31.54
N ASN A 294 5.64 -3.88 -31.77
CA ASN A 294 6.57 -3.78 -32.90
C ASN A 294 7.88 -4.58 -32.69
N MET A 295 8.10 -5.12 -31.49
CA MET A 295 9.25 -5.94 -31.10
C MET A 295 8.86 -7.41 -30.87
N VAL A 296 7.67 -7.85 -31.31
CA VAL A 296 7.24 -9.26 -31.17
C VAL A 296 8.14 -10.20 -31.96
N ASP A 297 8.54 -9.81 -33.18
CA ASP A 297 9.33 -10.64 -34.09
C ASP A 297 10.78 -10.21 -34.26
N LYS A 298 11.14 -9.03 -33.74
CA LYS A 298 12.52 -8.54 -33.80
C LYS A 298 13.19 -8.92 -32.49
N PRO A 299 14.01 -9.99 -32.43
CA PRO A 299 14.81 -10.24 -31.24
C PRO A 299 15.60 -8.97 -30.95
N ILE A 300 15.55 -8.50 -29.70
CA ILE A 300 16.42 -7.41 -29.25
C ILE A 300 17.83 -8.00 -29.21
N VAL A 301 18.50 -8.00 -30.36
CA VAL A 301 19.93 -8.29 -30.43
C VAL A 301 20.61 -6.95 -30.23
N CYS A 302 21.21 -6.76 -29.05
CA CYS A 302 22.19 -5.70 -28.86
C CYS A 302 23.40 -6.06 -29.72
N LEU A 303 23.37 -5.65 -30.99
CA LEU A 303 24.54 -5.77 -31.85
C LEU A 303 25.58 -4.79 -31.31
N GLY A 304 26.66 -5.31 -30.74
CA GLY A 304 27.84 -4.51 -30.46
C GLY A 304 28.32 -3.93 -31.79
N SER A 305 28.31 -2.60 -31.93
CA SER A 305 28.86 -1.93 -33.10
C SER A 305 30.35 -2.26 -33.19
N GLU A 306 30.74 -3.16 -34.09
CA GLU A 306 32.16 -3.45 -34.35
C GLU A 306 32.90 -2.32 -35.07
N ASP A 307 32.21 -1.27 -35.53
CA ASP A 307 32.86 -0.17 -36.23
C ASP A 307 33.54 0.84 -35.32
N LYS A 308 34.87 0.87 -35.45
CA LYS A 308 35.84 1.81 -34.86
C LYS A 308 35.58 3.27 -35.31
N LYS A 309 34.57 3.92 -34.74
CA LYS A 309 34.62 5.37 -34.42
C LYS A 309 33.39 5.71 -33.58
N PRO A 310 33.54 6.23 -32.35
CA PRO A 310 32.39 6.62 -31.55
C PRO A 310 31.69 7.83 -32.21
N PRO A 311 30.42 7.72 -32.63
CA PRO A 311 29.58 8.89 -32.82
C PRO A 311 29.11 9.37 -31.43
N PRO A 312 28.91 10.68 -31.23
CA PRO A 312 28.59 11.26 -29.91
C PRO A 312 27.20 10.93 -29.35
N THR A 313 26.42 10.03 -29.95
CA THR A 313 25.10 9.63 -29.46
C THR A 313 24.79 8.19 -29.83
N ALA A 314 24.67 7.31 -28.83
CA ALA A 314 24.26 5.92 -29.03
C ALA A 314 22.79 5.86 -29.48
N SER A 315 22.54 5.53 -30.74
CA SER A 315 21.20 5.19 -31.23
C SER A 315 21.06 3.68 -31.34
N CYS A 316 20.11 3.08 -30.62
CA CYS A 316 19.73 1.69 -30.84
C CYS A 316 19.03 1.58 -32.21
N ALA A 317 19.71 1.02 -33.21
CA ALA A 317 19.12 0.74 -34.51
C ALA A 317 18.44 -0.63 -34.51
N THR A 318 17.20 -0.69 -34.99
CA THR A 318 16.44 -1.94 -35.13
C THR A 318 16.97 -2.73 -36.33
N ALA A 319 17.61 -3.88 -36.09
CA ALA A 319 18.07 -4.75 -37.18
C ALA A 319 16.87 -5.20 -38.03
N THR A 320 16.88 -4.83 -39.31
CA THR A 320 16.00 -5.42 -40.33
C THR A 320 16.72 -6.63 -40.90
N ALA A 321 16.20 -7.83 -40.65
CA ALA A 321 16.65 -9.02 -41.37
C ALA A 321 16.21 -8.89 -42.83
N SER A 322 17.18 -8.80 -43.74
CA SER A 322 17.02 -8.91 -45.19
C SER A 322 17.18 -10.35 -45.65
#